data_AF-A0A1G9EHA1-F1
#
_entry.id   AF-A0A1G9EHA1-F1
#
_cell.length_a   1.000
_cell.length_b   1.000
_cell.length_c   1.000
_cell.angle_alpha   90.00
_cell.angle_beta   90.00
_cell.angle_gamma   90.00
#
_symmetry.space_group_name_H-M   'P 1'
#
loop_
_entity.id
_entity.type
_entity.pdbx_description
1 polymer ?
#
loop_
_entity_poly.entity_id
_entity_poly.type
_entity_poly.pdbx_seq_one_letter_code
_entity_poly.pdbx_strand_id
1 'polypeptide(L)'
;MNSSQQETAWYRNMKLNRFSIASFISLGLSLIFARIAYLRSVLPYNDQGRYFDGMVVWDEQAASVYLLLALGALCVTAILAHLHCRKNSSSNTKG
;
A
#
# COMPACT_ATOMS: atom_id res chain seq x y z
N MET A 1 0.98 -17.77 -36.09
CA MET A 1 1.47 -17.57 -34.71
C MET A 1 1.63 -18.94 -34.06
N ASN A 2 2.83 -19.28 -33.61
CA ASN A 2 3.11 -20.59 -32.99
C ASN A 2 2.44 -20.71 -31.61
N SER A 3 1.97 -21.91 -31.25
CA SER A 3 1.35 -22.20 -29.94
C SER A 3 2.24 -21.79 -28.75
N SER A 4 3.56 -21.91 -28.89
CA SER A 4 4.55 -21.47 -27.89
C SER A 4 4.57 -19.96 -27.65
N GLN A 5 4.23 -19.14 -28.66
CA GLN A 5 4.11 -17.69 -28.50
C GLN A 5 2.80 -17.29 -27.81
N GLN A 6 1.74 -18.08 -27.95
CA GLN A 6 0.48 -17.84 -27.24
C GLN A 6 0.60 -18.13 -25.73
N GLU A 7 1.25 -19.24 -25.35
CA GLU A 7 1.47 -19.56 -23.93
C GLU A 7 2.31 -18.51 -23.22
N THR A 8 3.41 -18.07 -23.84
CA THR A 8 4.29 -17.04 -23.26
C THR A 8 3.61 -15.66 -23.14
N ALA A 9 2.67 -15.32 -24.02
CA ALA A 9 1.84 -14.12 -23.87
C ALA A 9 0.85 -14.25 -22.71
N TRP A 10 0.22 -15.43 -22.57
CA TRP A 10 -0.76 -15.71 -21.51
C TRP A 10 -0.16 -15.60 -20.11
N TYR A 11 1.00 -16.25 -19.86
CA TYR A 11 1.72 -16.13 -18.59
C TYR A 11 2.19 -14.71 -18.27
N ARG A 12 2.53 -13.92 -19.30
CA ARG A 12 3.00 -12.55 -19.14
C ARG A 12 1.87 -11.62 -18.68
N ASN A 13 0.69 -11.75 -19.27
CA ASN A 13 -0.52 -11.03 -18.87
C ASN A 13 -0.96 -11.41 -17.46
N MET A 14 -0.91 -12.70 -17.11
CA MET A 14 -1.27 -13.17 -15.78
C MET A 14 -0.36 -12.60 -14.68
N LYS A 15 0.94 -12.45 -14.94
CA LYS A 15 1.88 -11.78 -14.02
C LYS A 15 1.67 -10.27 -13.96
N LEU A 16 1.25 -9.63 -15.05
CA LEU A 16 0.99 -8.19 -15.11
C LEU A 16 -0.20 -7.78 -14.22
N ASN A 17 -1.27 -8.58 -14.25
CA ASN A 17 -2.46 -8.36 -13.42
C ASN A 17 -2.15 -8.45 -11.92
N ARG A 18 -1.25 -9.34 -11.51
CA ARG A 18 -0.92 -9.53 -10.08
C ARG A 18 -0.26 -8.30 -9.46
N PHE A 19 0.63 -7.61 -10.17
CA PHE A 19 1.27 -6.38 -9.66
C PHE A 19 0.29 -5.21 -9.55
N SER A 20 -0.61 -5.08 -10.53
CA SER A 20 -1.66 -4.06 -10.52
C SER A 20 -2.61 -4.27 -9.34
N ILE A 21 -3.11 -5.50 -9.16
CA ILE A 21 -3.99 -5.87 -8.04
C ILE A 21 -3.29 -5.62 -6.69
N ALA A 22 -2.04 -6.06 -6.54
CA ALA A 22 -1.27 -5.85 -5.31
C ALA A 22 -1.06 -4.36 -5.01
N SER A 23 -0.85 -3.53 -6.04
CA SER A 23 -0.69 -2.07 -5.88
C SER A 23 -1.97 -1.43 -5.36
N PHE A 24 -3.14 -1.81 -5.90
CA PHE A 24 -4.43 -1.29 -5.43
C PHE A 24 -4.73 -1.72 -3.99
N ILE A 25 -4.44 -2.96 -3.62
CA ILE A 25 -4.62 -3.44 -2.24
C ILE A 25 -3.71 -2.66 -1.29
N SER A 26 -2.43 -2.50 -1.65
CA SER A 26 -1.46 -1.77 -0.82
C SER A 26 -1.83 -0.29 -0.65
N LEU A 27 -2.34 0.35 -1.72
CA LEU A 27 -2.85 1.72 -1.65
C LEU A 27 -4.07 1.81 -0.72
N GLY A 28 -5.01 0.87 -0.85
CA GLY A 28 -6.18 0.80 0.03
C GLY A 28 -5.80 0.67 1.51
N LEU A 29 -4.84 -0.21 1.81
CA LEU A 29 -4.32 -0.36 3.17
C LEU A 29 -3.65 0.92 3.69
N SER A 30 -2.86 1.59 2.86
CA SER A 30 -2.24 2.87 3.22
C SER A 30 -3.28 3.92 3.61
N LEU A 31 -4.37 4.05 2.82
CA LEU A 31 -5.46 4.98 3.11
C LEU A 31 -6.24 4.60 4.38
N ILE A 32 -6.47 3.30 4.61
CA ILE A 32 -7.12 2.82 5.84
C ILE A 32 -6.28 3.18 7.06
N PHE A 33 -4.97 2.90 7.05
CA PHE A 33 -4.09 3.24 8.16
C PHE A 33 -3.95 4.75 8.36
N ALA A 34 -3.86 5.54 7.29
CA ALA A 34 -3.83 7.00 7.38
C ALA A 34 -5.13 7.55 8.00
N ARG A 35 -6.29 6.99 7.62
CA ARG A 35 -7.58 7.37 8.22
C ARG A 35 -7.64 7.00 9.70
N ILE A 36 -7.15 5.83 10.10
CA ILE A 36 -7.11 5.42 11.51
C ILE A 36 -6.16 6.33 12.29
N ALA A 37 -4.98 6.67 11.75
CA ALA A 37 -4.05 7.61 12.36
C ALA A 37 -4.70 8.98 12.59
N TYR A 38 -5.41 9.49 11.58
CA TYR A 38 -6.16 10.75 11.69
C TYR A 38 -7.25 10.67 12.75
N LEU A 39 -8.07 9.60 12.73
CA LEU A 39 -9.13 9.42 13.72
C LEU A 39 -8.56 9.34 15.15
N ARG A 40 -7.39 8.74 15.32
CA ARG A 40 -6.69 8.69 16.60
C ARG A 40 -6.17 10.06 17.04
N SER A 41 -5.59 10.85 16.13
CA SER A 41 -5.03 12.17 16.45
C SER A 41 -6.08 13.23 16.83
N VAL A 42 -7.36 13.03 16.49
CA VAL A 42 -8.46 13.94 16.86
C VAL A 42 -9.23 13.48 18.09
N LEU A 43 -8.80 12.39 18.74
CA LEU A 43 -9.43 11.93 19.96
C LEU A 43 -9.21 12.94 21.10
N PRO A 44 -10.20 13.11 22.00
CA PRO A 44 -10.03 13.96 23.16
C PRO A 44 -9.07 13.26 24.14
N TYR A 45 -7.87 13.81 24.28
CA TYR A 45 -6.90 13.42 25.31
C TYR A 45 -7.01 14.38 26.49
N ASN A 46 -6.81 13.89 27.71
CA ASN A 46 -6.71 14.75 28.88
C ASN A 46 -5.32 15.39 29.00
N ASP A 47 -5.12 16.29 29.97
CA ASP A 47 -3.84 16.99 30.21
C ASP A 47 -2.65 16.05 30.48
N GLN A 48 -2.89 14.76 30.71
CA GLN A 48 -1.88 13.72 30.92
C GLN A 48 -1.64 12.87 29.67
N GLY A 49 -2.23 13.21 28.52
CA GLY A 49 -2.12 12.47 27.26
C GLY A 49 -2.84 11.12 27.26
N ARG A 50 -3.79 10.91 28.19
CA ARG A 50 -4.54 9.65 28.35
C ARG A 50 -5.91 9.75 27.70
N TYR A 51 -6.30 8.64 27.08
CA TYR A 51 -7.65 8.48 26.54
C TYR A 51 -8.67 8.31 27.69
N PHE A 52 -9.82 8.99 27.59
CA PHE A 52 -10.81 9.12 28.68
C PHE A 52 -11.51 7.81 29.11
N ASP A 53 -11.25 6.68 28.44
CA ASP A 53 -11.91 5.39 28.69
C ASP A 53 -11.06 4.42 29.55
N GLY A 54 -10.16 4.94 30.40
CA GLY A 54 -9.32 4.14 31.29
C GLY A 54 -8.21 3.32 30.61
N MET A 55 -8.22 3.22 29.28
CA MET A 55 -7.12 2.67 28.48
C MET A 55 -6.00 3.70 28.32
N VAL A 56 -4.90 3.51 29.06
CA VAL A 56 -3.69 4.34 28.95
C VAL A 56 -2.98 3.99 27.64
N VAL A 57 -3.45 4.58 26.54
CA VAL A 57 -2.73 4.60 25.27
C VAL A 57 -2.25 6.02 25.05
N TRP A 58 -0.92 6.20 25.06
CA TRP A 58 -0.30 7.49 24.76
C TRP A 58 -0.63 7.85 23.31
N ASP A 59 -1.24 9.01 23.10
CA ASP A 59 -1.66 9.54 21.79
C ASP A 59 -0.60 9.34 20.70
N GLU A 60 0.63 9.72 21.06
CA GLU A 60 1.79 9.65 20.18
C GLU A 60 2.09 8.23 19.69
N GLN A 61 1.89 7.20 20.51
CA GLN A 61 2.19 5.82 20.11
C GLN A 61 1.11 5.22 19.21
N ALA A 62 -0.17 5.53 19.44
CA ALA A 62 -1.25 5.00 18.61
C ALA A 62 -1.25 5.65 17.23
N ALA A 63 -1.20 6.98 17.15
CA ALA A 63 -1.25 7.69 15.89
C ALA A 63 0.02 7.45 15.05
N SER A 64 1.21 7.47 15.67
CA SER A 64 2.48 7.28 14.94
C SER A 64 2.63 5.88 14.36
N VAL A 65 2.19 4.83 15.05
CA VAL A 65 2.26 3.45 14.54
C VAL A 65 1.40 3.29 13.29
N TYR A 66 0.15 3.79 13.30
CA TYR A 66 -0.70 3.75 12.11
C TYR A 66 -0.16 4.63 10.98
N LEU A 67 0.44 5.78 11.29
CA LEU A 67 1.11 6.60 10.29
C LEU A 67 2.32 5.86 9.67
N LEU A 68 3.12 5.18 10.48
CA LEU A 68 4.28 4.40 10.01
C LEU A 68 3.82 3.24 9.10
N LEU A 69 2.74 2.55 9.47
CA LEU A 69 2.13 1.51 8.65
C LEU A 69 1.57 2.07 7.33
N ALA A 70 0.94 3.25 7.37
CA ALA A 70 0.44 3.93 6.18
C ALA A 70 1.58 4.27 5.21
N LEU A 71 2.69 4.82 5.73
CA LEU A 71 3.90 5.12 4.95
C LEU A 71 4.56 3.86 4.40
N GLY A 72 4.68 2.81 5.20
CA GLY A 72 5.21 1.52 4.76
C GLY A 72 4.40 0.94 3.59
N ALA A 73 3.07 0.94 3.70
CA ALA A 73 2.19 0.51 2.63
C ALA A 73 2.26 1.42 1.38
N LEU A 74 2.46 2.72 1.56
CA LEU A 74 2.68 3.65 0.46
C LEU A 74 3.99 3.36 -0.28
N CYS A 75 5.08 3.11 0.45
CA CYS A 75 6.37 2.73 -0.11
C CYS A 75 6.28 1.44 -0.91
N VAL A 76 5.58 0.42 -0.39
CA VAL A 76 5.31 -0.83 -1.12
C VAL A 76 4.53 -0.54 -2.41
N THR A 77 3.51 0.31 -2.35
CA THR A 77 2.73 0.72 -3.53
C THR A 77 3.63 1.38 -4.59
N ALA A 78 4.52 2.28 -4.18
CA ALA A 78 5.46 2.95 -5.08
C ALA A 78 6.44 1.97 -5.74
N ILE A 79 6.96 0.99 -4.98
CA ILE A 79 7.84 -0.05 -5.52
C ILE A 79 7.08 -0.91 -6.54
N LEU A 80 5.87 -1.37 -6.21
CA LEU A 80 5.07 -2.18 -7.12
C LEU A 80 4.71 -1.42 -8.40
N ALA A 81 4.34 -0.15 -8.30
CA ALA A 81 4.07 0.73 -9.44
C ALA A 81 5.33 0.93 -10.31
N HIS A 82 6.49 1.19 -9.70
CA HIS A 82 7.74 1.32 -10.42
C HIS A 82 8.13 0.04 -11.18
N LEU A 83 8.00 -1.13 -10.53
CA LEU A 83 8.26 -2.42 -11.16
C LEU A 83 7.30 -2.70 -12.31
N HIS A 84 6.03 -2.33 -12.17
CA HIS A 84 5.03 -2.44 -13.23
C HIS A 84 5.38 -1.56 -14.44
N CYS A 85 5.70 -0.28 -14.21
CA CYS A 85 6.08 0.66 -15.26
C CYS A 85 7.38 0.23 -15.98
N ARG A 86 8.42 -0.17 -15.23
CA ARG A 86 9.70 -0.62 -15.81
C ARG A 86 9.50 -1.84 -16.71
N LYS A 87 8.63 -2.78 -16.32
CA LYS A 87 8.32 -3.96 -17.11
C LYS A 87 7.60 -3.59 -18.42
N ASN A 88 6.65 -2.66 -18.39
CA ASN A 88 5.94 -2.20 -19.58
C ASN A 88 6.86 -1.44 -20.55
N SER A 89 7.79 -0.63 -20.04
CA SER A 89 8.78 0.06 -20.88
C SER A 89 9.73 -0.92 -21.58
N SER A 90 10.15 -2.01 -20.91
CA SER A 90 11.04 -3.00 -21.51
C SER A 90 10.37 -3.87 -22.59
N SER A 91 9.04 -4.00 -22.59
CA SER A 91 8.33 -4.66 -23.69
C SER A 91 8.19 -3.80 -24.93
N ASN A 92 8.20 -2.46 -24.78
CA ASN A 92 7.95 -1.53 -25.89
C ASN A 92 9.19 -1.32 -26.77
N THR A 93 10.39 -1.60 -26.26
CA THR A 93 11.67 -1.48 -27.00
C THR A 93 12.10 -2.74 -27.74
N LYS A 94 11.33 -3.83 -27.65
CA LYS A 94 11.57 -5.09 -28.37
C LYS A 94 10.54 -5.34 -29.48
N GLY A 95 9.69 -4.36 -29.78
CA GLY A 95 8.73 -4.36 -30.88
C GLY A 95 9.30 -3.69 -32.11
#